data_AF-A0A9P0MTE7-F1
#
_entry.id   AF-A0A9P0MTE7-F1
#
_cell.length_a   1.000
_cell.length_b   1.000
_cell.length_c   1.000
_cell.angle_alpha   90.00
_cell.angle_beta   90.00
_cell.angle_gamma   90.00
#
_symmetry.space_group_name_H-M   'P 1'
#
loop_
_entity.id
_entity.type
_entity.pdbx_description
1 polymer ?
#
loop_
_entity_poly.entity_id
_entity_poly.type
_entity_poly.pdbx_seq_one_letter_code
_entity_poly.pdbx_strand_id
1 'polypeptide(L)'
;MCQKYGINFSGLDDYGIIQNINDKFTGEKITILYDPGFFPAMLSTNLRNDGVPQEGNLKKHLILFEKELEKNIPDKNFSGVGVIDFEHWRPIWRENWGILDKYRQHSIKIEKEKHPFWSKSAIENRAIQRFEKAASRFIDETLSKAMKLRPRGQWGYYAYPYCFNFTPKNPDKKCTQNVQKDNDRK
;
A
#
# COMPACT_ATOMS: atom_id res chain seq x y z
N MET A 1 -8.79 -17.30 15.75
CA MET A 1 -8.45 -16.94 17.15
C MET A 1 -9.42 -17.54 18.18
N CYS A 2 -10.73 -17.62 17.89
CA CYS A 2 -11.73 -18.15 18.84
C CYS A 2 -11.92 -19.66 18.79
N GLN A 3 -11.40 -20.33 17.75
CA GLN A 3 -11.48 -21.79 17.59
C GLN A 3 -10.94 -22.58 18.79
N LYS A 4 -9.90 -22.06 19.47
CA LYS A 4 -9.35 -22.65 20.71
C LYS A 4 -10.35 -22.67 21.88
N TYR A 5 -11.44 -21.92 21.79
CA TYR A 5 -12.53 -21.89 22.74
C TYR A 5 -13.78 -22.63 22.22
N GLY A 6 -13.66 -23.39 21.13
CA GLY A 6 -14.79 -24.11 20.52
C GLY A 6 -15.72 -23.23 19.68
N ILE A 7 -15.34 -21.96 19.42
CA ILE A 7 -16.14 -21.03 18.61
C ILE A 7 -15.55 -20.96 17.21
N ASN A 8 -16.25 -21.55 16.23
CA ASN A 8 -15.85 -21.66 14.84
C ASN A 8 -16.60 -20.70 13.89
N PHE A 9 -17.48 -19.86 14.42
CA PHE A 9 -18.33 -18.94 13.65
C PHE A 9 -19.02 -19.63 12.46
N SER A 10 -19.50 -20.87 12.66
CA SER A 10 -20.34 -21.55 11.66
C SER A 10 -21.71 -20.86 11.53
N GLY A 11 -22.32 -20.90 10.33
CA GLY A 11 -23.65 -20.33 10.07
C GLY A 11 -23.63 -18.89 9.55
N LEU A 12 -22.47 -18.35 9.14
CA LEU A 12 -22.39 -17.02 8.50
C LEU A 12 -23.14 -16.97 7.15
N ASP A 13 -23.28 -18.12 6.49
CA ASP A 13 -24.08 -18.30 5.28
C ASP A 13 -25.58 -18.05 5.50
N ASP A 14 -26.12 -18.31 6.71
CA ASP A 14 -27.50 -17.95 7.08
C ASP A 14 -27.75 -16.43 7.00
N TYR A 15 -26.66 -15.63 7.09
CA TYR A 15 -26.68 -14.17 6.97
C TYR A 15 -26.20 -13.68 5.59
N GLY A 16 -25.98 -14.59 4.63
CA GLY A 16 -25.47 -14.26 3.31
C GLY A 16 -24.01 -13.78 3.30
N ILE A 17 -23.24 -14.08 4.36
CA ILE A 17 -21.83 -13.68 4.48
C ILE A 17 -20.94 -14.78 3.90
N ILE A 18 -20.07 -14.40 2.97
CA ILE A 18 -19.08 -15.30 2.38
C ILE A 18 -17.91 -15.46 3.35
N GLN A 19 -17.61 -16.70 3.73
CA GLN A 19 -16.53 -17.04 4.66
C GLN A 19 -15.53 -17.98 3.98
N ASN A 20 -14.25 -17.83 4.31
CA ASN A 20 -13.22 -18.82 3.96
C ASN A 20 -13.52 -20.17 4.61
N ILE A 21 -13.14 -21.26 3.94
CA ILE A 21 -13.25 -22.61 4.49
C ILE A 21 -12.60 -22.68 5.89
N ASN A 22 -13.33 -23.27 6.84
CA ASN A 22 -12.91 -23.47 8.23
C ASN A 22 -12.58 -22.17 8.99
N ASP A 23 -13.23 -21.05 8.65
CA ASP A 23 -13.01 -19.74 9.30
C ASP A 23 -11.53 -19.32 9.28
N LYS A 24 -10.81 -19.71 8.21
CA LYS A 24 -9.41 -19.33 8.05
C LYS A 24 -9.31 -17.86 7.74
N PHE A 25 -8.35 -17.19 8.39
CA PHE A 25 -8.06 -15.78 8.12
C PHE A 25 -7.62 -15.53 6.68
N THR A 26 -6.84 -16.45 6.14
CA THR A 26 -6.35 -16.49 4.76
C THR A 26 -6.92 -17.73 4.09
N GLY A 27 -7.69 -17.56 3.02
CA GLY A 27 -8.40 -18.66 2.37
C GLY A 27 -8.85 -18.34 0.95
N GLU A 28 -9.73 -19.17 0.42
CA GLU A 28 -10.15 -19.19 -0.98
C GLU A 28 -11.10 -18.05 -1.36
N LYS A 29 -11.80 -17.44 -0.39
CA LYS A 29 -12.72 -16.31 -0.64
C LYS A 29 -12.03 -14.97 -0.52
N ILE A 30 -11.22 -14.79 0.52
CA ILE A 30 -10.52 -13.53 0.78
C ILE A 30 -9.19 -13.79 1.50
N THR A 31 -8.19 -12.99 1.14
CA THR A 31 -6.89 -12.94 1.83
C THR A 31 -6.40 -11.51 1.89
N ILE A 32 -5.98 -11.05 3.07
CA ILE A 32 -5.28 -9.78 3.26
C ILE A 32 -3.81 -10.01 3.58
N LEU A 33 -2.94 -9.27 2.91
CA LEU A 33 -1.50 -9.28 3.12
C LEU A 33 -1.10 -7.97 3.79
N TYR A 34 -0.68 -8.04 5.05
CA TYR A 34 -0.26 -6.88 5.83
C TYR A 34 1.20 -6.51 5.57
N ASP A 35 1.43 -5.29 5.08
CA ASP A 35 2.74 -4.71 4.76
C ASP A 35 3.69 -5.66 4.00
N PRO A 36 3.23 -6.30 2.90
CA PRO A 36 3.94 -7.43 2.33
C PRO A 36 5.20 -7.03 1.56
N GLY A 37 6.13 -7.98 1.48
CA GLY A 37 7.40 -7.81 0.79
C GLY A 37 8.35 -6.89 1.55
N PHE A 38 8.88 -5.87 0.87
CA PHE A 38 9.89 -4.98 1.46
C PHE A 38 9.71 -3.53 1.00
N PHE A 39 8.50 -2.99 1.17
CA PHE A 39 8.24 -1.59 0.82
C PHE A 39 9.17 -0.64 1.57
N PRO A 40 9.69 0.43 0.92
CA PRO A 40 10.40 1.50 1.59
C PRO A 40 9.53 2.11 2.69
N ALA A 41 10.07 2.20 3.90
CA ALA A 41 9.32 2.72 5.04
C ALA A 41 10.26 3.34 6.09
N MET A 42 9.83 4.46 6.67
CA MET A 42 10.50 5.08 7.81
C MET A 42 9.88 4.54 9.09
N LEU A 43 10.48 3.49 9.67
CA LEU A 43 10.04 2.89 10.92
C LEU A 43 10.57 3.68 12.12
N SER A 44 10.13 3.36 13.34
CA SER A 44 10.55 4.06 14.55
C SER A 44 12.04 3.93 14.84
N THR A 45 12.65 2.80 14.47
CA THR A 45 14.04 2.47 14.80
C THR A 45 14.98 2.49 13.61
N ASN A 46 14.47 2.38 12.38
CA ASN A 46 15.30 2.27 11.18
C ASN A 46 14.57 2.68 9.89
N LEU A 47 15.37 2.86 8.84
CA LEU A 47 14.88 3.00 7.47
C LEU A 47 14.83 1.62 6.81
N ARG A 48 13.62 1.13 6.53
CA ARG A 48 13.44 -0.10 5.76
C ARG A 48 13.52 0.24 4.28
N ASN A 49 14.32 -0.52 3.53
CA ASN A 49 14.53 -0.33 2.09
C ASN A 49 14.76 1.16 1.74
N ASP A 50 15.68 1.79 2.47
CA ASP A 50 16.10 3.19 2.31
C ASP A 50 15.01 4.24 2.58
N GLY A 51 13.92 3.83 3.23
CA GLY A 51 12.92 4.73 3.83
C GLY A 51 11.92 5.32 2.85
N VAL A 52 12.36 5.78 1.69
CA VAL A 52 11.54 6.44 0.66
C VAL A 52 11.60 5.70 -0.68
N PRO A 53 10.53 5.74 -1.49
CA PRO A 53 10.44 4.94 -2.72
C PRO A 53 11.55 5.23 -3.73
N GLN A 54 12.02 6.47 -3.85
CA GLN A 54 13.04 6.85 -4.83
C GLN A 54 14.47 6.40 -4.50
N GLU A 55 14.73 5.92 -3.28
CA GLU A 55 16.01 5.31 -2.90
C GLU A 55 15.88 3.78 -2.71
N GLY A 56 14.66 3.25 -2.59
CA GLY A 56 14.44 1.84 -2.31
C GLY A 56 14.73 0.88 -3.47
N ASN A 57 15.10 -0.35 -3.12
CA ASN A 57 15.36 -1.42 -4.08
C ASN A 57 14.07 -2.19 -4.43
N LEU A 58 13.50 -1.89 -5.61
CA LEU A 58 12.29 -2.52 -6.13
C LEU A 58 12.43 -4.03 -6.36
N LYS A 59 13.57 -4.48 -6.91
CA LYS A 59 13.80 -5.90 -7.18
C LYS A 59 13.79 -6.72 -5.89
N LYS A 60 14.44 -6.22 -4.84
CA LYS A 60 14.43 -6.84 -3.51
C LYS A 60 13.02 -6.91 -2.94
N HIS A 61 12.24 -5.83 -3.07
CA HIS A 61 10.84 -5.81 -2.66
C HIS A 61 10.02 -6.90 -3.36
N LEU A 62 10.08 -6.99 -4.69
CA LEU A 62 9.28 -7.96 -5.46
C LEU A 62 9.65 -9.41 -5.18
N ILE A 63 10.94 -9.72 -4.91
CA ILE A 63 11.37 -11.07 -4.52
C ILE A 63 10.78 -11.46 -3.16
N LEU A 64 10.78 -10.53 -2.19
CA LEU A 64 10.24 -10.80 -0.87
C LEU A 64 8.71 -10.87 -0.89
N PHE A 65 8.07 -10.01 -1.68
CA PHE A 65 6.62 -10.05 -1.91
C PHE A 65 6.18 -11.40 -2.50
N GLU A 66 6.88 -11.90 -3.52
CA GLU A 66 6.59 -13.20 -4.13
C GLU A 66 6.65 -14.34 -3.12
N LYS A 67 7.71 -14.41 -2.31
CA LYS A 67 7.86 -15.43 -1.26
C LYS A 67 6.72 -15.37 -0.25
N GLU A 68 6.32 -14.18 0.16
CA GLU A 68 5.24 -13.99 1.10
C GLU A 68 3.87 -14.36 0.51
N LEU A 69 3.62 -13.99 -0.74
CA LEU A 69 2.41 -14.36 -1.46
C LEU A 69 2.32 -15.88 -1.65
N GLU A 70 3.41 -16.55 -2.03
CA GLU A 70 3.45 -18.01 -2.17
C GLU A 70 3.18 -18.73 -0.84
N LYS A 71 3.69 -18.19 0.27
CA LYS A 71 3.44 -18.73 1.60
C LYS A 71 1.97 -18.56 2.04
N ASN A 72 1.40 -17.37 1.82
CA ASN A 72 0.06 -17.06 2.29
C ASN A 72 -1.03 -17.61 1.38
N ILE A 73 -0.84 -17.58 0.06
CA ILE A 73 -1.82 -18.04 -0.92
C ILE A 73 -1.17 -19.14 -1.77
N PRO A 74 -0.95 -20.35 -1.24
CA PRO A 74 -0.22 -21.41 -1.96
C PRO A 74 -0.96 -21.89 -3.22
N ASP A 75 -2.29 -21.81 -3.25
CA ASP A 75 -3.08 -22.18 -4.41
C ASP A 75 -2.89 -21.17 -5.56
N LYS A 76 -2.27 -21.63 -6.65
CA LYS A 76 -2.07 -20.82 -7.87
C LYS A 76 -3.37 -20.50 -8.59
N ASN A 77 -4.44 -21.23 -8.33
CA ASN A 77 -5.78 -21.03 -8.90
C ASN A 77 -6.68 -20.17 -8.01
N PHE A 78 -6.14 -19.53 -6.96
CA PHE A 78 -6.86 -18.61 -6.10
C PHE A 78 -7.70 -17.63 -6.93
N SER A 79 -9.00 -17.60 -6.64
CA SER A 79 -10.01 -16.81 -7.36
C SER A 79 -10.85 -15.91 -6.43
N GLY A 80 -10.42 -15.76 -5.18
CA GLY A 80 -11.01 -14.85 -4.22
C GLY A 80 -10.47 -13.42 -4.33
N VAL A 81 -10.77 -12.61 -3.32
CA VAL A 81 -10.30 -11.23 -3.18
C VAL A 81 -8.93 -11.20 -2.49
N GLY A 82 -7.92 -10.68 -3.18
CA GLY A 82 -6.59 -10.44 -2.66
C GLY A 82 -6.40 -8.97 -2.28
N VAL A 83 -6.19 -8.70 -1.00
CA VAL A 83 -6.02 -7.34 -0.47
C VAL A 83 -4.56 -7.12 -0.10
N ILE A 84 -3.93 -6.11 -0.69
CA ILE A 84 -2.60 -5.65 -0.29
C ILE A 84 -2.78 -4.47 0.65
N ASP A 85 -2.39 -4.64 1.90
CA ASP A 85 -2.50 -3.60 2.91
C ASP A 85 -1.13 -2.94 3.14
N PHE A 86 -0.93 -1.78 2.53
CA PHE A 86 0.29 -0.98 2.62
C PHE A 86 -0.07 0.48 2.89
N GLU A 87 0.34 1.00 4.06
CA GLU A 87 -0.12 2.31 4.56
C GLU A 87 1.01 3.26 4.96
N HIS A 88 2.28 2.90 4.71
CA HIS A 88 3.41 3.70 5.19
C HIS A 88 3.53 5.06 4.49
N TRP A 89 3.16 5.16 3.21
CA TRP A 89 3.10 6.40 2.45
C TRP A 89 2.06 6.29 1.32
N ARG A 90 1.65 7.44 0.77
CA ARG A 90 0.72 7.53 -0.37
C ARG A 90 1.49 7.88 -1.64
N PRO A 91 1.12 7.36 -2.82
CA PRO A 91 1.87 7.60 -4.06
C PRO A 91 1.78 9.05 -4.56
N ILE A 92 0.80 9.80 -4.08
CA ILE A 92 0.61 11.22 -4.37
C ILE A 92 1.32 12.05 -3.30
N TRP A 93 2.27 12.87 -3.71
CA TRP A 93 3.13 13.66 -2.82
C TRP A 93 2.32 14.46 -1.81
N ARG A 94 1.32 15.22 -2.29
CA ARG A 94 0.53 16.14 -1.45
C ARG A 94 -0.34 15.45 -0.41
N GLU A 95 -0.63 14.16 -0.58
CA GLU A 95 -1.44 13.38 0.37
C GLU A 95 -0.63 12.85 1.55
N ASN A 96 0.70 13.00 1.54
CA ASN A 96 1.58 12.60 2.65
C ASN A 96 1.67 13.72 3.70
N TRP A 97 0.57 13.96 4.41
CA TRP A 97 0.47 14.94 5.50
C TRP A 97 0.39 14.26 6.88
N GLY A 98 0.43 15.06 7.96
CA GLY A 98 0.40 14.56 9.33
C GLY A 98 1.65 13.73 9.61
N ILE A 99 1.47 12.52 10.17
CA ILE A 99 2.59 11.60 10.47
C ILE A 99 3.35 11.14 9.23
N LEU A 100 2.76 11.27 8.02
CA LEU A 100 3.40 10.90 6.75
C LEU A 100 4.26 12.04 6.19
N ASP A 101 4.24 13.24 6.77
CA ASP A 101 5.05 14.36 6.29
C ASP A 101 6.55 14.06 6.34
N LYS A 102 6.97 13.15 7.24
CA LYS A 102 8.35 12.66 7.33
C LYS A 102 8.90 12.17 5.99
N TYR A 103 8.09 11.57 5.12
CA TYR A 103 8.53 11.11 3.80
C TYR A 103 8.82 12.26 2.85
N ARG A 104 8.04 13.35 2.92
CA ARG A 104 8.28 14.57 2.15
C ARG A 104 9.57 15.25 2.62
N GLN A 105 9.71 15.45 3.92
CA GLN A 105 10.91 16.06 4.52
C GLN A 105 12.18 15.27 4.21
N HIS A 106 12.13 13.93 4.33
CA HIS A 106 13.27 13.09 4.01
C HIS A 106 13.64 13.15 2.53
N SER A 107 12.65 13.14 1.64
CA SER A 107 12.87 13.27 0.19
C SER A 107 13.51 14.61 -0.18
N ILE A 108 13.06 15.72 0.42
CA ILE A 108 13.66 17.06 0.21
C ILE A 108 15.10 17.09 0.74
N LYS A 109 15.36 16.49 1.91
CA LYS A 109 16.70 16.42 2.50
C LYS A 109 17.69 15.72 1.57
N ILE A 110 17.29 14.58 0.99
CA ILE A 110 18.11 13.83 0.03
C ILE A 110 18.48 14.70 -1.17
N GLU A 111 17.51 15.41 -1.77
CA GLU A 111 17.78 16.28 -2.92
C GLU A 111 18.67 17.47 -2.56
N LYS A 112 18.53 18.02 -1.35
CA LYS A 112 19.40 19.10 -0.86
C LYS A 112 20.85 18.64 -0.70
N GLU A 113 21.06 17.41 -0.21
CA GLU A 113 22.39 16.82 -0.07
C GLU A 113 23.02 16.51 -1.44
N LYS A 114 22.22 16.01 -2.39
CA LYS A 114 22.67 15.73 -3.77
C LYS A 114 22.91 16.99 -4.60
N HIS A 115 22.23 18.09 -4.30
CA HIS A 115 22.25 19.33 -5.08
C HIS A 115 22.44 20.59 -4.20
N PRO A 116 23.63 20.81 -3.59
CA PRO A 116 23.85 21.88 -2.60
C PRO A 116 23.64 23.31 -3.12
N PHE A 117 23.77 23.51 -4.43
CA PHE A 117 23.69 24.83 -5.08
C PHE A 117 22.33 25.10 -5.76
N TRP A 118 21.40 24.15 -5.71
CA TRP A 118 20.08 24.34 -6.31
C TRP A 118 19.20 25.25 -5.46
N SER A 119 18.27 25.96 -6.12
CA SER A 119 17.26 26.73 -5.43
C SER A 119 16.30 25.82 -4.66
N LYS A 120 15.66 26.35 -3.61
CA LYS A 120 14.66 25.60 -2.82
C LYS A 120 13.55 25.01 -3.69
N SER A 121 13.04 25.80 -4.64
CA SER A 121 11.99 25.36 -5.57
C SER A 121 12.46 24.24 -6.49
N ALA A 122 13.71 24.28 -6.98
CA ALA A 122 14.28 23.20 -7.80
C ALA A 122 14.42 21.90 -6.99
N ILE A 123 14.87 21.99 -5.73
CA ILE A 123 14.98 20.85 -4.81
C ILE A 123 13.60 20.23 -4.56
N GLU A 124 12.59 21.04 -4.23
CA GLU A 124 11.23 20.56 -3.97
C GLU A 124 10.61 19.89 -5.19
N ASN A 125 10.69 20.52 -6.36
CA ASN A 125 10.18 19.96 -7.61
C ASN A 125 10.84 18.62 -7.94
N ARG A 126 12.16 18.52 -7.70
CA ARG A 126 12.89 17.27 -7.91
C ARG A 126 12.47 16.18 -6.94
N ALA A 127 12.28 16.51 -5.66
CA ALA A 127 11.82 15.58 -4.65
C ALA A 127 10.42 15.03 -4.99
N ILE A 128 9.48 15.90 -5.38
CA ILE A 128 8.13 15.51 -5.84
C ILE A 128 8.22 14.53 -7.01
N GLN A 129 8.97 14.90 -8.06
CA GLN A 129 9.08 14.10 -9.28
C GLN A 129 9.66 12.71 -8.98
N ARG A 130 10.76 12.62 -8.22
CA ARG A 130 11.40 11.35 -7.91
C ARG A 130 10.51 10.48 -7.02
N PHE A 131 9.89 11.07 -5.99
CA PHE A 131 9.02 10.36 -5.08
C PHE A 131 7.80 9.79 -5.80
N GLU A 132 6.98 10.60 -6.48
CA GLU A 132 5.74 10.11 -7.12
C GLU A 132 6.03 9.07 -8.22
N LYS A 133 7.11 9.25 -8.99
CA LYS A 133 7.52 8.28 -10.01
C LYS A 133 7.88 6.94 -9.40
N ALA A 134 8.69 6.93 -8.35
CA ALA A 134 9.11 5.69 -7.71
C ALA A 134 7.96 5.05 -6.92
N ALA A 135 7.16 5.85 -6.21
CA ALA A 135 6.01 5.39 -5.44
C ALA A 135 4.99 4.68 -6.34
N SER A 136 4.63 5.28 -7.47
CA SER A 136 3.78 4.62 -8.49
C SER A 136 4.38 3.29 -8.90
N ARG A 137 5.67 3.27 -9.26
CA ARG A 137 6.33 2.05 -9.73
C ARG A 137 6.29 0.93 -8.69
N PHE A 138 6.47 1.24 -7.40
CA PHE A 138 6.35 0.25 -6.33
C PHE A 138 4.92 -0.29 -6.19
N ILE A 139 3.90 0.56 -6.29
CA ILE A 139 2.48 0.13 -6.22
C ILE A 139 2.11 -0.71 -7.45
N ASP A 140 2.43 -0.22 -8.65
CA ASP A 140 2.03 -0.81 -9.93
C ASP A 140 2.70 -2.18 -10.15
N GLU A 141 4.00 -2.29 -9.89
CA GLU A 141 4.76 -3.52 -10.10
C GLU A 141 4.40 -4.60 -9.09
N THR A 142 4.04 -4.22 -7.86
CA THR A 142 3.60 -5.17 -6.84
C THR A 142 2.21 -5.71 -7.14
N LEU A 143 1.28 -4.85 -7.57
CA LEU A 143 -0.03 -5.29 -8.05
C LEU A 143 0.09 -6.21 -9.27
N SER A 144 0.89 -5.80 -10.25
CA SER A 144 1.18 -6.59 -11.45
C SER A 144 1.78 -7.96 -11.10
N LYS A 145 2.71 -8.01 -10.14
CA LYS A 145 3.30 -9.25 -9.64
C LYS A 145 2.26 -10.15 -8.98
N ALA A 146 1.35 -9.59 -8.18
CA ALA A 146 0.26 -10.34 -7.55
C ALA A 146 -0.68 -10.96 -8.59
N MET A 147 -1.13 -10.15 -9.56
CA MET A 147 -1.97 -10.59 -10.68
C MET A 147 -1.27 -11.65 -11.54
N LYS A 148 0.03 -11.50 -11.81
CA LYS A 148 0.78 -12.50 -12.57
C LYS A 148 0.88 -13.84 -11.84
N LEU A 149 1.05 -13.81 -10.51
CA LEU A 149 1.21 -15.00 -9.71
C LEU A 149 -0.14 -15.68 -9.39
N ARG A 150 -1.22 -14.92 -9.24
CA ARG A 150 -2.58 -15.40 -8.98
C ARG A 150 -3.56 -14.74 -9.94
N PRO A 151 -3.57 -15.17 -11.22
CA PRO A 151 -4.27 -14.47 -12.30
C PRO A 151 -5.80 -14.54 -12.21
N ARG A 152 -6.35 -15.45 -11.42
CA ARG A 152 -7.79 -15.53 -11.17
C ARG A 152 -8.24 -14.71 -9.96
N GLY A 153 -7.29 -14.22 -9.15
CA GLY A 153 -7.58 -13.43 -7.96
C GLY A 153 -7.98 -12.02 -8.33
N GLN A 154 -8.92 -11.46 -7.57
CA GLN A 154 -9.32 -10.06 -7.68
C GLN A 154 -8.44 -9.24 -6.74
N TRP A 155 -7.48 -8.51 -7.29
CA TRP A 155 -6.47 -7.80 -6.50
C TRP A 155 -6.77 -6.32 -6.34
N GLY A 156 -6.54 -5.79 -5.15
CA GLY A 156 -6.64 -4.36 -4.86
C GLY A 156 -5.83 -3.97 -3.63
N TYR A 157 -5.51 -2.67 -3.53
CA TYR A 157 -4.93 -2.10 -2.32
C TYR A 157 -6.03 -1.70 -1.34
N TYR A 158 -5.79 -1.96 -0.06
CA TYR A 158 -6.64 -1.44 1.01
C TYR A 158 -6.70 0.10 0.96
N ALA A 159 -7.86 0.65 1.33
CA ALA A 159 -8.18 2.08 1.43
C ALA A 159 -8.24 2.91 0.13
N TYR A 160 -7.81 2.41 -1.03
CA TYR A 160 -7.90 3.16 -2.30
C TYR A 160 -9.25 2.97 -2.99
N PRO A 161 -9.81 4.02 -3.64
CA PRO A 161 -9.31 5.40 -3.66
C PRO A 161 -9.62 6.16 -2.36
N TYR A 162 -8.73 7.07 -1.96
CA TYR A 162 -8.97 7.94 -0.81
C TYR A 162 -9.98 9.05 -1.14
N CYS A 163 -10.75 9.45 -0.12
CA CYS A 163 -11.70 10.56 -0.21
C CYS A 163 -11.37 11.73 0.74
N PHE A 164 -10.86 11.41 1.92
CA PHE A 164 -10.57 12.37 3.01
C PHE A 164 -11.78 13.26 3.39
N ASN A 165 -13.00 12.75 3.27
CA ASN A 165 -14.22 13.36 3.81
C ASN A 165 -14.31 13.17 5.33
N PHE A 166 -15.13 14.00 5.99
CA PHE A 166 -15.24 14.04 7.46
C PHE A 166 -13.90 14.20 8.20
N THR A 167 -12.98 14.97 7.62
CA THR A 167 -11.70 15.33 8.26
C THR A 167 -11.73 16.79 8.71
N PRO A 168 -10.84 17.23 9.62
CA PRO A 168 -10.76 18.65 10.00
C PRO A 168 -10.56 19.62 8.83
N LYS A 169 -9.97 19.16 7.72
CA LYS A 169 -9.76 19.95 6.49
C LYS A 169 -10.89 19.81 5.47
N ASN A 170 -11.81 18.86 5.65
CA ASN A 170 -12.95 18.61 4.78
C ASN A 170 -14.08 17.94 5.60
N PRO A 171 -14.88 18.73 6.34
CA PRO A 171 -15.95 18.18 7.20
C PRO A 171 -17.15 17.66 6.39
N ASP A 172 -17.19 17.94 5.08
CA ASP A 172 -18.29 17.56 4.20
C ASP A 172 -18.26 16.07 3.83
N LYS A 173 -19.41 15.55 3.40
CA LYS A 173 -19.56 14.17 2.90
C LYS A 173 -18.78 13.91 1.60
N LYS A 174 -18.59 14.93 0.76
CA LYS A 174 -17.94 14.81 -0.55
C LYS A 174 -16.43 14.91 -0.43
N CYS A 175 -15.71 14.17 -1.26
CA CYS A 175 -14.27 14.36 -1.41
C CYS A 175 -14.00 15.72 -2.05
N THR A 176 -12.90 16.38 -1.68
CA THR A 176 -12.53 17.67 -2.32
C THR A 176 -12.17 17.48 -3.79
N GLN A 177 -12.33 18.52 -4.61
CA GLN A 177 -11.98 18.46 -6.04
C GLN A 177 -10.51 18.08 -6.30
N ASN A 178 -9.60 18.49 -5.41
CA ASN A 178 -8.19 18.13 -5.54
C ASN A 178 -7.99 16.63 -5.38
N VAL A 179 -8.64 16.01 -4.39
CA VAL A 179 -8.55 14.55 -4.17
C VAL A 179 -9.15 13.78 -5.34
N GLN A 180 -10.28 14.25 -5.88
CA GLN A 180 -10.86 13.66 -7.08
C GLN A 180 -9.88 13.71 -8.27
N LYS A 181 -9.24 14.87 -8.51
CA LYS A 181 -8.21 15.02 -9.56
C LYS A 181 -6.98 14.14 -9.33
N ASP A 182 -6.61 13.85 -8.08
CA ASP A 182 -5.51 12.93 -7.79
C ASP A 182 -5.89 11.49 -8.13
N ASN A 183 -7.11 11.09 -7.76
CA ASN A 183 -7.66 9.78 -8.08
C ASN A 183 -7.78 9.57 -9.59
N ASP A 184 -8.19 10.58 -10.36
CA ASP A 184 -8.33 10.48 -11.82
C ASP A 184 -6.98 10.33 -12.57
N ARG A 185 -5.86 10.63 -11.91
CA ARG A 185 -4.51 10.57 -12.49
C ARG A 185 -3.82 9.22 -12.26
N LYS A 186 -4.46 8.30 -11.54
CA LYS A 186 -3.91 7.01 -11.10
C LYS A 186 -4.85 5.87 -11.44
#